data_AF-A0A2R5GCR2-F1
#
_entry.id   AF-A0A2R5GCR2-F1
#
_cell.length_a   1.000
_cell.length_b   1.000
_cell.length_c   1.000
_cell.angle_alpha   90.00
_cell.angle_beta   90.00
_cell.angle_gamma   90.00
#
_symmetry.space_group_name_H-M   'P 1'
#
loop_
_entity.id
_entity.type
_entity.pdbx_description
1 polymer ?
#
loop_
_entity_poly.entity_id
_entity_poly.type
_entity_poly.pdbx_seq_one_letter_code
_entity_poly.pdbx_strand_id
1 'polypeptide(L)'
;MTTICEGVTFDTIAREWRMKWSEDNDKASLVALQKLIDEVKPALKEIKGLQGVQRMVCGECKDLRLIVRVEAGAFKEWAETSFGPEETFLSKAKEIEGVSQIETQTYTLMPVEL
;
A
#
# COMPACT_ATOMS: atom_id res chain seq x y z
N MET A 1 -19.15 -7.91 -9.12
CA MET A 1 -18.05 -8.84 -8.81
C MET A 1 -17.34 -9.20 -10.09
N THR A 2 -16.01 -9.23 -10.04
CA THR A 2 -15.12 -9.64 -11.13
C THR A 2 -14.65 -11.08 -10.86
N THR A 3 -14.29 -11.83 -11.89
CA THR A 3 -13.84 -13.24 -11.76
C THR A 3 -12.41 -13.40 -12.30
N ILE A 4 -11.57 -14.15 -11.60
CA ILE A 4 -10.24 -14.57 -12.10
C ILE A 4 -10.39 -15.88 -12.86
N CYS A 5 -11.01 -16.86 -12.21
CA CYS A 5 -11.32 -18.20 -12.73
C CYS A 5 -12.53 -18.77 -11.97
N GLU A 6 -12.93 -20.00 -12.29
CA GLU A 6 -14.04 -20.68 -11.62
C GLU A 6 -13.84 -20.72 -10.09
N GLY A 7 -14.86 -20.26 -9.35
CA GLY A 7 -14.83 -20.22 -7.88
C GLY A 7 -14.00 -19.09 -7.27
N VAL A 8 -13.30 -18.27 -8.07
CA VAL A 8 -12.45 -17.16 -7.58
C VAL A 8 -13.00 -15.83 -8.07
N THR A 9 -13.89 -15.25 -7.29
CA THR A 9 -14.50 -13.93 -7.53
C THR A 9 -13.98 -12.89 -6.53
N PHE A 10 -14.04 -11.62 -6.91
CA PHE A 10 -13.62 -10.52 -6.05
C PHE A 10 -14.38 -9.22 -6.38
N ASP A 11 -14.46 -8.34 -5.39
CA ASP A 11 -14.97 -6.97 -5.55
C ASP A 11 -13.95 -5.89 -5.15
N THR A 12 -12.81 -6.31 -4.61
CA THR A 12 -11.78 -5.43 -4.04
C THR A 12 -10.42 -5.74 -4.67
N ILE A 13 -9.73 -4.70 -5.14
CA ILE A 13 -8.33 -4.77 -5.58
C ILE A 13 -7.49 -3.94 -4.62
N ALA A 14 -6.37 -4.50 -4.19
CA ALA A 14 -5.39 -3.85 -3.34
C ALA A 14 -4.12 -3.51 -4.13
N ARG A 15 -3.60 -2.31 -3.88
CA ARG A 15 -2.26 -1.88 -4.27
C ARG A 15 -1.42 -1.73 -3.01
N GLU A 16 -0.38 -2.52 -2.92
CA GLU A 16 0.53 -2.56 -1.79
C GLU A 16 1.84 -1.83 -2.14
N TRP A 17 2.27 -0.94 -1.25
CA TRP A 17 3.60 -0.35 -1.23
C TRP A 17 4.36 -0.99 -0.09
N ARG A 18 5.43 -1.71 -0.40
CA ARG A 18 6.20 -2.45 0.60
C ARG A 18 7.67 -2.07 0.58
N MET A 19 8.26 -2.05 1.77
CA MET A 19 9.66 -1.72 1.96
C MET A 19 10.18 -2.31 3.27
N LYS A 20 11.48 -2.53 3.35
CA LYS A 20 12.17 -2.86 4.59
C LYS A 20 12.51 -1.60 5.38
N TRP A 21 12.48 -1.71 6.70
CA TRP A 21 12.97 -0.70 7.64
C TRP A 21 14.12 -1.28 8.50
N SER A 22 14.93 -0.42 9.11
CA SER A 22 16.03 -0.82 9.99
C SER A 22 15.71 -0.54 11.46
N GLU A 23 16.29 -1.33 12.36
CA GLU A 23 16.24 -1.08 13.81
C GLU A 23 17.22 0.00 14.28
N ASP A 24 18.12 0.43 13.41
CA ASP A 24 19.13 1.45 13.70
C ASP A 24 18.51 2.76 14.18
N ASN A 25 19.25 3.47 15.02
CA ASN A 25 18.87 4.78 15.55
C ASN A 25 17.47 4.78 16.20
N ASP A 26 17.17 3.76 17.00
CA ASP A 26 15.85 3.55 17.63
C ASP A 26 14.71 3.52 16.59
N LYS A 27 14.91 2.74 15.52
CA LYS A 27 13.94 2.56 14.43
C LYS A 27 13.58 3.87 13.71
N ALA A 28 14.54 4.78 13.57
CA ALA A 28 14.35 6.09 12.94
C ALA A 28 13.72 5.99 11.54
N SER A 29 14.10 4.99 10.75
CA SER A 29 13.55 4.78 9.40
C SER A 29 12.04 4.49 9.45
N LEU A 30 11.56 3.72 10.43
CA LEU A 30 10.15 3.41 10.61
C LEU A 30 9.34 4.64 11.05
N VAL A 31 9.93 5.50 11.90
CA VAL A 31 9.34 6.79 12.29
C VAL A 31 9.21 7.72 11.08
N ALA A 32 10.24 7.80 10.25
CA ALA A 32 10.23 8.61 9.03
C ALA A 32 9.18 8.11 8.02
N LEU A 33 9.10 6.78 7.81
CA LEU A 33 8.07 6.18 6.98
C LEU A 33 6.66 6.49 7.49
N GLN A 34 6.44 6.45 8.82
CA GLN A 34 5.13 6.79 9.38
C GLN A 34 4.73 8.25 9.09
N LYS A 35 5.66 9.20 9.24
CA LYS A 35 5.41 10.60 8.88
C LYS A 35 5.05 10.76 7.41
N LEU A 36 5.74 10.03 6.54
CA LEU A 36 5.47 10.04 5.10
C LEU A 36 4.08 9.47 4.77
N ILE A 37 3.63 8.42 5.48
CA ILE A 37 2.25 7.93 5.38
C ILE A 37 1.27 9.03 5.79
N ASP A 38 1.56 9.76 6.88
CA ASP A 38 0.70 10.84 7.37
C ASP A 38 0.59 11.99 6.36
N GLU A 39 1.66 12.31 5.63
CA GLU A 39 1.67 13.32 4.56
C GLU A 39 0.75 12.96 3.38
N VAL A 40 0.69 11.69 2.99
CA VAL A 40 -0.09 11.25 1.83
C VAL A 40 -1.53 10.87 2.16
N LYS A 41 -1.90 10.76 3.45
CA LYS A 41 -3.27 10.44 3.90
C LYS A 41 -4.35 11.30 3.24
N PRO A 42 -4.22 12.63 3.10
CA PRO A 42 -5.23 13.45 2.44
C PRO A 42 -5.45 13.01 0.98
N ALA A 43 -4.38 12.84 0.21
CA ALA A 43 -4.48 12.40 -1.19
C ALA A 43 -5.06 11.00 -1.34
N LEU A 44 -4.74 10.07 -0.42
CA LEU A 44 -5.32 8.73 -0.41
C LEU A 44 -6.84 8.74 -0.22
N LYS A 45 -7.39 9.69 0.55
CA LYS A 45 -8.85 9.80 0.79
C LYS A 45 -9.62 10.22 -0.45
N GLU A 46 -8.98 10.91 -1.38
CA GLU A 46 -9.58 11.37 -2.63
C GLU A 46 -9.63 10.27 -3.70
N ILE A 47 -9.04 9.10 -3.44
CA ILE A 47 -9.10 7.96 -4.36
C ILE A 47 -10.55 7.50 -4.47
N LYS A 48 -11.10 7.58 -5.68
CA LYS A 48 -12.44 7.11 -5.98
C LYS A 48 -12.55 5.60 -5.72
N GLY A 49 -13.65 5.19 -5.10
CA GLY A 49 -13.89 3.79 -4.76
C GLY A 49 -12.98 3.27 -3.65
N LEU A 50 -12.29 4.13 -2.89
CA LEU A 50 -11.51 3.73 -1.72
C LEU A 50 -12.38 2.98 -0.71
N GLN A 51 -11.99 1.75 -0.40
CA GLN A 51 -12.62 0.91 0.62
C GLN A 51 -11.82 0.88 1.93
N GLY A 52 -10.55 1.29 1.88
CA GLY A 52 -9.75 1.51 3.07
C GLY A 52 -8.26 1.49 2.80
N VAL A 53 -7.49 1.93 3.80
CA VAL A 53 -6.03 1.87 3.80
C VAL A 53 -5.59 1.14 5.06
N GLN A 54 -4.70 0.17 4.92
CA GLN A 54 -4.12 -0.56 6.05
C GLN A 54 -2.60 -0.48 6.04
N ARG A 55 -2.03 -0.38 7.24
CA ARG A 55 -0.60 -0.49 7.46
C ARG A 55 -0.31 -1.82 8.13
N MET A 56 0.61 -2.58 7.58
CA MET A 56 1.22 -3.75 8.22
C MET A 56 2.66 -3.40 8.59
N VAL A 57 3.07 -3.72 9.81
CA VAL A 57 4.47 -3.63 10.24
C VAL A 57 4.86 -4.97 10.82
N CYS A 58 5.84 -5.64 10.21
CA CYS A 58 6.38 -6.91 10.69
C CYS A 58 7.64 -6.67 11.52
N GLY A 59 7.60 -7.05 12.79
CA GLY A 59 8.74 -6.94 13.70
C GLY A 59 9.89 -7.90 13.41
N GLU A 60 9.65 -8.98 12.69
CA GLU A 60 10.66 -10.02 12.43
C GLU A 60 11.38 -9.78 11.10
N CYS A 61 10.63 -9.80 9.99
CA CYS A 61 11.21 -9.61 8.67
C CYS A 61 11.40 -8.12 8.30
N LYS A 62 11.04 -7.20 9.20
CA LYS A 62 11.18 -5.75 9.05
C LYS A 62 10.46 -5.17 7.82
N ASP A 63 9.36 -5.78 7.39
CA ASP A 63 8.48 -5.20 6.37
C ASP A 63 7.63 -4.09 6.97
N LEU A 64 7.51 -2.97 6.27
CA LEU A 64 6.39 -2.05 6.34
C LEU A 64 5.62 -2.17 5.02
N ARG A 65 4.30 -2.31 5.11
CA ARG A 65 3.40 -2.34 3.95
C ARG A 65 2.28 -1.33 4.15
N LEU A 66 2.06 -0.49 3.15
CA LEU A 66 0.86 0.33 3.05
C LEU A 66 -0.02 -0.27 1.95
N ILE A 67 -1.22 -0.70 2.33
CA ILE A 67 -2.15 -1.43 1.47
C ILE A 67 -3.35 -0.53 1.22
N VAL A 68 -3.49 -0.02 0.01
CA VAL A 68 -4.63 0.79 -0.43
C VAL A 68 -5.61 -0.13 -1.13
N ARG A 69 -6.85 -0.20 -0.63
CA ARG A 69 -7.91 -1.04 -1.17
C ARG A 69 -8.95 -0.18 -1.85
N VAL A 70 -9.30 -0.56 -3.06
CA VAL A 70 -10.34 0.10 -3.85
C VAL A 70 -11.31 -0.94 -4.41
N GLU A 71 -12.52 -0.48 -4.70
CA GLU A 71 -13.49 -1.24 -5.47
C GLU A 71 -12.87 -1.64 -6.83
N ALA A 72 -13.06 -2.90 -7.24
CA ALA A 72 -12.52 -3.43 -8.48
C ALA A 72 -12.94 -2.61 -9.72
N GLY A 73 -14.15 -2.04 -9.71
CA GLY A 73 -14.64 -1.17 -10.79
C GLY A 73 -13.94 0.19 -10.87
N ALA A 74 -13.41 0.69 -9.75
CA ALA A 74 -12.71 1.99 -9.68
C ALA A 74 -11.20 1.86 -9.90
N PHE A 75 -10.63 0.64 -9.83
CA PHE A 75 -9.19 0.43 -9.91
C PHE A 75 -8.56 0.95 -11.21
N LYS A 76 -9.23 0.75 -12.36
CA LYS A 76 -8.70 1.19 -13.66
C LYS A 76 -8.54 2.72 -13.70
N GLU A 77 -9.52 3.46 -13.19
CA GLU A 77 -9.48 4.93 -13.12
C GLU A 77 -8.32 5.40 -12.23
N TRP A 78 -8.08 4.73 -11.10
CA TRP A 78 -6.92 5.04 -10.26
C TRP A 78 -5.58 4.67 -10.93
N ALA A 79 -5.51 3.56 -11.66
CA ALA A 79 -4.32 3.16 -12.41
C ALA A 79 -3.95 4.18 -13.52
N GLU A 80 -4.94 4.82 -14.14
CA GLU A 80 -4.73 5.89 -15.13
C GLU A 80 -4.08 7.15 -14.51
N THR A 81 -4.16 7.30 -13.18
CA THR A 81 -3.44 8.35 -12.43
C THR A 81 -2.05 7.92 -11.95
N SER A 82 -1.52 6.81 -12.47
CA SER A 82 -0.27 6.18 -12.00
C SER A 82 -0.30 5.85 -10.50
N PHE A 83 -1.47 5.45 -9.99
CA PHE A 83 -1.68 5.13 -8.58
C PHE A 83 -1.35 6.28 -7.62
N GLY A 84 -1.52 7.54 -8.05
CA GLY A 84 -1.25 8.71 -7.21
C GLY A 84 -1.87 8.56 -5.81
N PRO A 85 -1.13 8.82 -4.71
CA PRO A 85 0.18 9.50 -4.62
C PRO A 85 1.42 8.57 -4.57
N GLU A 86 1.33 7.34 -5.12
CA GLU A 86 2.38 6.30 -5.04
C GLU A 86 3.78 6.80 -5.39
N GLU A 87 3.97 7.42 -6.55
CA GLU A 87 5.29 7.85 -7.02
C GLU A 87 5.98 8.82 -6.04
N THR A 88 5.23 9.81 -5.54
CA THR A 88 5.73 10.78 -4.56
C THR A 88 6.11 10.11 -3.25
N PHE A 89 5.30 9.15 -2.79
CA PHE A 89 5.59 8.39 -1.58
C PHE A 89 6.88 7.56 -1.75
N LEU A 90 6.98 6.76 -2.81
CA LEU A 90 8.12 5.86 -3.01
C LEU A 90 9.42 6.63 -3.22
N SER A 91 9.38 7.77 -3.91
CA SER A 91 10.55 8.63 -4.12
C SER A 91 11.09 9.16 -2.79
N LYS A 92 10.22 9.72 -1.94
CA LYS A 92 10.60 10.18 -0.60
C LYS A 92 11.05 9.03 0.31
N ALA A 93 10.41 7.87 0.23
CA ALA A 93 10.78 6.71 1.03
C ALA A 93 12.20 6.21 0.72
N LYS A 94 12.62 6.29 -0.55
CA LYS A 94 13.97 5.90 -1.01
C LYS A 94 15.08 6.77 -0.43
N GLU A 95 14.77 8.00 -0.04
CA GLU A 95 15.73 8.94 0.55
C GLU A 95 15.92 8.71 2.06
N ILE A 96 15.08 7.90 2.69
CA ILE A 96 15.16 7.62 4.12
C ILE A 96 16.27 6.60 4.38
N GLU A 97 17.28 7.01 5.15
CA GLU A 97 18.32 6.10 5.63
C GLU A 97 17.71 4.92 6.41
N GLY A 98 18.17 3.70 6.10
CA GLY A 98 17.65 2.47 6.69
C GLY A 98 16.42 1.89 5.98
N VAL A 99 15.87 2.55 4.96
CA VAL A 99 14.85 1.98 4.08
C VAL A 99 15.51 1.24 2.92
N SER A 100 15.00 0.04 2.60
CA SER A 100 15.48 -0.75 1.46
C SER A 100 14.37 -1.63 0.88
N GLN A 101 14.66 -2.35 -0.21
CA GLN A 101 13.72 -3.29 -0.88
C GLN A 101 12.33 -2.68 -1.12
N ILE A 102 12.31 -1.51 -1.74
CA ILE A 102 11.06 -0.82 -2.08
C ILE A 102 10.45 -1.51 -3.30
N GLU A 103 9.25 -2.04 -3.14
CA GLU A 103 8.51 -2.75 -4.18
C GLU A 103 7.03 -2.36 -4.13
N THR A 104 6.32 -2.60 -5.23
CA THR A 104 4.86 -2.51 -5.27
C THR A 104 4.26 -3.81 -5.76
N GLN A 105 3.06 -4.12 -5.27
CA GLN A 105 2.32 -5.31 -5.69
C GLN A 105 0.84 -4.99 -5.85
N THR A 106 0.20 -5.62 -6.82
CA THR A 106 -1.25 -5.55 -7.00
C THR A 106 -1.83 -6.95 -6.84
N TYR A 107 -2.88 -7.07 -6.03
CA TYR A 107 -3.59 -8.34 -5.81
C TYR A 107 -5.07 -8.11 -5.53
N THR A 108 -5.89 -9.13 -5.70
CA THR A 108 -7.29 -9.13 -5.26
C THR A 108 -7.34 -9.46 -3.77
N LEU A 109 -8.29 -8.89 -3.04
CA LEU A 109 -8.41 -9.13 -1.61
C LEU A 109 -9.86 -9.43 -1.23
N MET A 110 -10.14 -10.67 -0.86
CA MET A 110 -11.47 -11.10 -0.43
C MET A 110 -11.39 -11.76 0.94
N PRO A 111 -12.34 -11.45 1.85
CA PRO A 111 -12.56 -12.28 3.02
C PRO A 111 -12.92 -13.71 2.59
N VAL A 112 -12.38 -14.70 3.31
CA VAL A 112 -12.83 -16.08 3.21
C VAL A 112 -13.86 -16.29 4.30
N GLU A 113 -15.09 -16.63 3.91
CA GLU A 113 -16.15 -16.98 4.85
C GLU A 113 -15.79 -18.28 5.59
N LEU A 114 -16.04 -18.34 6.90
CA LEU A 114 -15.72 -19.46 7.78
C LEU A 114 -16.98 -20.26 8.15
#